data_AF-A0A5C5RCW4-F1
#
_entry.id   AF-A0A5C5RCW4-F1
#
_cell.length_a   1.000
_cell.length_b   1.000
_cell.length_c   1.000
_cell.angle_alpha   90.00
_cell.angle_beta   90.00
_cell.angle_gamma   90.00
#
_symmetry.space_group_name_H-M   'P 1'
#
loop_
_entity.id
_entity.type
_entity.pdbx_description
1 polymer ?
#
loop_
_entity_poly.entity_id
_entity_poly.type
_entity_poly.pdbx_seq_one_letter_code
_entity_poly.pdbx_strand_id
1 'polypeptide(L)'
;METFTGTGGTAVLDEIGRTLTFTFKGSSAKARGGFTGPWVVPLGAIESVETKGGMMPSLRVVLRGRVGWHKDVARDLNGLLAGKEKPSDFADRIRLAMATATPCDPPADPRPAPLPKKPGLIMSILGNENW
;
A
#
# COMPACT_ATOMS: atom_id res chain seq x y z
N MET A 1 -18.56 -9.61 6.15
CA MET A 1 -17.45 -8.66 6.31
C MET A 1 -16.41 -9.27 7.23
N GLU A 2 -15.15 -9.26 6.80
CA GLU A 2 -14.02 -9.80 7.55
C GLU A 2 -12.96 -8.73 7.77
N THR A 3 -12.31 -8.76 8.92
CA THR A 3 -11.35 -7.72 9.32
C THR A 3 -10.01 -8.34 9.68
N PHE A 4 -8.93 -7.79 9.12
CA PHE A 4 -7.56 -8.11 9.50
C PHE A 4 -6.90 -6.90 10.16
N THR A 5 -6.33 -7.08 11.35
CA THR A 5 -5.64 -6.01 12.08
C THR A 5 -4.14 -6.27 12.16
N GLY A 6 -3.37 -5.36 11.58
CA GLY A 6 -1.92 -5.31 11.70
C GLY A 6 -1.44 -4.16 12.60
N THR A 7 -0.14 -4.14 12.86
CA THR A 7 0.59 -3.05 13.52
C THR A 7 0.46 -1.75 12.73
N GLY A 8 0.43 -1.82 11.39
CA GLY A 8 0.35 -0.68 10.48
C GLY A 8 -1.05 -0.15 10.18
N GLY A 9 -2.10 -0.88 10.55
CA GLY A 9 -3.45 -0.53 10.14
C GLY A 9 -4.44 -1.70 10.21
N THR A 10 -5.60 -1.49 9.60
CA THR A 10 -6.68 -2.47 9.50
C THR A 10 -7.09 -2.60 8.04
N ALA A 11 -7.39 -3.81 7.59
CA ALA A 11 -8.07 -4.06 6.32
C ALA A 11 -9.41 -4.74 6.58
N VAL A 12 -10.44 -4.32 5.84
CA VAL A 12 -11.79 -4.86 5.93
C VAL A 12 -12.21 -5.34 4.55
N LEU A 13 -12.46 -6.64 4.42
CA LEU A 13 -13.01 -7.27 3.22
C LEU A 13 -14.53 -7.26 3.31
N ASP A 14 -15.17 -6.60 2.35
CA ASP A 14 -16.60 -6.63 2.10
C ASP A 14 -16.88 -7.38 0.80
N GLU A 15 -17.24 -8.66 0.91
CA GLU A 15 -17.55 -9.52 -0.23
C GLU A 15 -18.86 -9.12 -0.93
N ILE A 16 -19.82 -8.54 -0.19
CA ILE A 16 -21.11 -8.09 -0.74
C ILE A 16 -20.90 -6.81 -1.54
N GLY A 17 -20.25 -5.82 -0.92
CA GLY A 17 -19.88 -4.57 -1.58
C GLY A 17 -18.75 -4.73 -2.61
N ARG A 18 -18.11 -5.91 -2.66
CA ARG A 18 -16.93 -6.23 -3.49
C ARG A 18 -15.79 -5.23 -3.32
N THR A 19 -15.51 -4.85 -2.08
CA THR A 19 -14.44 -3.90 -1.75
C THR A 19 -13.51 -4.42 -0.66
N LEU A 20 -12.29 -3.89 -0.68
CA LEU A 20 -11.30 -4.03 0.36
C LEU A 20 -10.95 -2.63 0.86
N THR A 21 -11.22 -2.36 2.13
CA THR A 21 -10.99 -1.05 2.76
C THR A 21 -9.77 -1.09 3.65
N PHE A 22 -8.82 -0.17 3.45
CA PHE A 22 -7.64 -0.03 4.29
C PHE A 22 -7.70 1.22 5.16
N THR A 23 -7.35 1.09 6.43
CA THR A 23 -7.16 2.21 7.36
C THR A 23 -5.74 2.14 7.91
N PHE A 24 -4.95 3.20 7.75
CA PHE A 24 -3.53 3.21 8.13
C PHE A 24 -3.29 4.03 9.40
N LYS A 25 -2.32 3.59 10.22
CA LYS A 25 -1.94 4.28 11.46
C LYS A 25 -0.42 4.34 11.65
N GLY A 26 0.01 5.23 12.54
CA GLY A 26 1.39 5.31 13.02
C GLY A 26 2.44 5.46 11.90
N SER A 27 3.47 4.63 11.94
CA SER A 27 4.56 4.62 10.95
C SER A 27 4.09 4.32 9.53
N SER A 28 3.04 3.52 9.36
CA SER A 28 2.47 3.20 8.05
C SER A 28 1.74 4.39 7.44
N ALA A 29 1.07 5.22 8.25
CA ALA A 29 0.49 6.48 7.78
C ALA A 29 1.60 7.49 7.38
N LYS A 30 2.68 7.59 8.18
CA LYS A 30 3.83 8.46 7.84
C LYS A 30 4.47 8.08 6.51
N ALA A 31 4.70 6.79 6.25
CA ALA A 31 5.23 6.30 4.99
C ALA A 31 4.33 6.60 3.78
N ARG A 32 3.05 6.95 4.02
CA ARG A 32 2.04 7.30 3.02
C ARG A 32 1.75 8.80 2.95
N GLY A 33 2.70 9.64 3.35
CA GLY A 33 2.51 11.09 3.34
C GLY A 33 1.48 11.57 4.36
N GLY A 34 1.30 10.83 5.46
CA GLY A 34 0.35 11.16 6.53
C GLY A 34 -1.09 10.70 6.30
N PHE A 35 -1.38 9.99 5.20
CA PHE A 35 -2.72 9.47 4.93
C PHE A 35 -3.13 8.39 5.96
N THR A 36 -4.25 8.61 6.65
CA THR A 36 -4.81 7.74 7.70
C THR A 36 -6.20 7.20 7.39
N GLY A 37 -6.90 7.80 6.43
CA GLY A 37 -8.32 7.54 6.15
C GLY A 37 -8.59 6.25 5.38
N PRO A 38 -9.88 5.87 5.23
CA PRO A 38 -10.24 4.65 4.51
C PRO A 38 -9.86 4.78 3.04
N TRP A 39 -8.97 3.92 2.58
CA TRP A 39 -8.75 3.66 1.17
C TRP A 39 -9.62 2.48 0.77
N VAL A 40 -10.68 2.74 0.02
CA VAL A 40 -11.57 1.70 -0.53
C VAL A 40 -11.06 1.26 -1.90
N VAL A 41 -10.80 -0.03 -2.06
CA VAL A 41 -10.33 -0.65 -3.31
C VAL A 41 -11.40 -1.63 -3.80
N PRO A 42 -11.94 -1.47 -5.02
CA PRO A 42 -12.78 -2.51 -5.63
C PRO A 42 -11.97 -3.80 -5.85
N LEU A 43 -12.54 -4.96 -5.54
CA LEU A 43 -11.82 -6.24 -5.71
C LEU A 43 -11.38 -6.49 -7.15
N GLY A 44 -12.16 -6.01 -8.14
CA GLY A 44 -11.82 -6.12 -9.56
C GLY A 44 -10.60 -5.30 -9.99
N ALA A 45 -10.23 -4.28 -9.20
CA ALA A 45 -9.05 -3.47 -9.43
C ALA A 45 -7.76 -4.12 -8.89
N ILE A 46 -7.88 -5.21 -8.13
CA ILE A 46 -6.74 -5.96 -7.62
C ILE A 46 -6.26 -6.92 -8.71
N GLU A 47 -4.97 -6.88 -8.98
CA GLU A 47 -4.28 -7.76 -9.92
C GLU A 47 -3.73 -9.00 -9.21
N SER A 48 -3.11 -8.82 -8.03
CA SER A 48 -2.57 -9.93 -7.26
C SER A 48 -2.56 -9.65 -5.75
N VAL A 49 -2.50 -10.72 -4.97
CA VAL A 49 -2.36 -10.68 -3.50
C VAL A 49 -1.08 -11.43 -3.12
N GLU A 50 -0.15 -10.71 -2.53
CA GLU A 50 1.15 -11.21 -2.08
C GLU A 50 1.15 -11.36 -0.57
N THR A 51 1.67 -12.48 -0.07
CA THR A 51 1.93 -12.69 1.36
C THR A 51 3.41 -12.95 1.57
N LYS A 52 3.96 -12.38 2.64
CA LYS A 52 5.32 -12.67 3.10
C LYS A 52 5.23 -13.32 4.47
N GLY A 53 5.90 -14.47 4.65
CA GLY A 53 6.08 -15.10 5.95
C GLY A 53 7.29 -14.54 6.72
N GLY A 54 7.59 -15.13 7.88
CA GLY A 54 8.76 -14.79 8.70
C GLY A 54 8.41 -13.96 9.95
N MET A 55 9.41 -13.30 10.53
CA MET A 55 9.30 -12.58 11.81
C MET A 55 8.26 -11.45 11.79
N MET A 56 8.02 -10.84 10.62
CA MET A 56 6.94 -9.87 10.42
C MET A 56 6.14 -10.30 9.19
N PRO A 57 5.14 -11.18 9.37
CA PRO A 57 4.36 -11.66 8.25
C PRO A 57 3.50 -10.51 7.71
N SER A 58 3.42 -10.37 6.39
CA SER A 58 2.73 -9.24 5.76
C SER A 58 1.84 -9.65 4.61
N LEU A 59 0.83 -8.81 4.37
CA LEU A 59 -0.10 -8.89 3.24
C LEU A 59 0.04 -7.64 2.36
N ARG A 60 -0.01 -7.85 1.05
CA ARG A 60 -0.01 -6.80 0.04
C ARG A 60 -0.97 -7.12 -1.07
N VAL A 61 -1.69 -6.09 -1.54
CA VAL A 61 -2.43 -6.15 -2.81
C VAL A 61 -1.70 -5.32 -3.86
N VAL A 62 -1.66 -5.85 -5.08
CA VAL A 62 -1.15 -5.15 -6.28
C VAL A 62 -2.37 -4.74 -7.08
N LEU A 63 -2.44 -3.47 -7.48
CA LEU A 63 -3.57 -2.96 -8.28
C LEU A 63 -3.21 -2.99 -9.76
N ARG A 64 -4.21 -3.24 -10.60
CA ARG A 64 -4.07 -3.26 -12.06
C ARG A 64 -3.47 -1.97 -12.59
N GLY A 65 -2.51 -2.09 -13.51
CA GLY A 65 -1.91 -0.94 -14.18
C GLY A 65 -1.04 -0.05 -13.27
N ARG A 66 -0.74 -0.50 -12.04
CA ARG A 66 0.19 0.18 -11.14
C ARG A 66 1.50 -0.58 -11.04
N VAL A 67 2.62 0.16 -10.96
CA VAL A 67 3.99 -0.38 -11.03
C VAL A 67 4.32 -1.27 -9.83
N GLY A 68 3.56 -1.17 -8.74
CA GLY A 68 3.81 -1.94 -7.54
C GLY A 68 4.97 -1.35 -6.73
N TRP A 69 5.51 -2.14 -5.80
CA TRP A 69 6.51 -1.68 -4.85
C TRP A 69 7.76 -1.22 -5.58
N HIS A 70 8.13 0.04 -5.39
CA HIS A 70 9.37 0.61 -5.86
C HIS A 70 10.20 1.03 -4.65
N LYS A 71 11.44 0.56 -4.56
CA LYS A 71 12.32 0.79 -3.39
C LYS A 71 12.50 2.28 -3.03
N ASP A 72 12.54 3.14 -4.05
CA ASP A 72 12.72 4.59 -3.88
C ASP A 72 11.40 5.36 -3.77
N VAL A 73 10.29 4.64 -3.97
CA VAL A 73 8.98 5.22 -4.09
C VAL A 73 8.03 4.25 -3.39
N ALA A 74 7.82 4.45 -2.10
CA ALA A 74 6.77 3.80 -1.32
C ALA A 74 5.35 4.19 -1.80
N ARG A 75 5.15 4.34 -3.12
CA ARG A 75 3.90 4.73 -3.74
C ARG A 75 2.95 3.54 -3.75
N ASP A 76 3.28 2.37 -4.26
CA ASP A 76 2.27 1.29 -4.27
C ASP A 76 2.41 0.34 -3.08
N LEU A 77 2.57 0.90 -1.88
CA LEU A 77 2.15 0.18 -0.69
C LEU A 77 0.62 0.13 -0.79
N ASN A 78 0.01 -0.92 -1.35
CA ASN A 78 -1.38 -1.28 -1.02
C ASN A 78 -1.33 -2.50 -0.11
N GLY A 79 -0.41 -2.43 0.85
CA GLY A 79 -0.09 -3.51 1.74
C GLY A 79 0.85 -2.99 2.79
N LEU A 80 0.41 -3.01 4.05
CA LEU A 80 1.30 -3.37 5.14
C LEU A 80 0.44 -3.70 6.37
N LEU A 81 0.12 -4.97 6.52
CA LEU A 81 -0.46 -5.49 7.76
C LEU A 81 0.54 -6.50 8.32
N ALA A 82 1.67 -5.97 8.81
CA ALA A 82 2.53 -6.74 9.70
C ALA A 82 1.72 -7.02 10.97
N GLY A 83 1.40 -8.28 11.25
CA GLY A 83 0.57 -8.67 12.39
C GLY A 83 1.20 -9.81 13.16
N LYS A 84 0.70 -10.06 14.38
CA LYS A 84 1.00 -11.31 15.10
C LYS A 84 0.29 -12.50 14.43
N GLU A 85 -0.79 -12.22 13.71
CA GLU A 85 -1.60 -13.21 13.00
C GLU A 85 -1.05 -13.50 11.61
N LYS A 86 -1.20 -14.75 11.16
CA LYS A 86 -0.81 -15.16 9.82
C LYS A 86 -1.80 -14.55 8.81
N PRO A 87 -1.34 -13.78 7.82
CA PRO A 87 -2.22 -13.16 6.83
C PRO A 87 -2.72 -14.13 5.75
N SER A 88 -2.33 -15.41 5.79
CA SER A 88 -2.65 -16.41 4.76
C SER A 88 -4.15 -16.53 4.52
N ASP A 89 -4.92 -16.71 5.59
CA ASP A 89 -6.33 -17.05 5.50
C ASP A 89 -7.14 -15.85 4.96
N PHE A 90 -6.79 -14.64 5.43
CA PHE A 90 -7.34 -13.39 4.91
C PHE A 90 -6.94 -13.18 3.44
N ALA A 91 -5.70 -13.50 3.05
CA ALA A 91 -5.25 -13.41 1.66
C ALA A 91 -6.04 -14.36 0.75
N ASP A 92 -6.26 -15.60 1.18
CA ASP A 92 -6.98 -16.61 0.42
C ASP A 92 -8.43 -16.20 0.20
N ARG A 93 -9.06 -15.58 1.20
CA ARG A 93 -10.40 -15.03 1.05
C ARG A 93 -10.46 -13.84 0.09
N ILE A 94 -9.49 -12.93 0.14
CA ILE A 94 -9.39 -11.87 -0.87
C ILE A 94 -9.26 -12.48 -2.28
N ARG A 95 -8.39 -13.49 -2.46
CA ARG A 95 -8.20 -14.17 -3.75
C ARG A 95 -9.48 -14.83 -4.23
N LEU A 96 -10.21 -15.51 -3.34
CA LEU A 96 -11.49 -16.14 -3.67
C LEU A 96 -12.53 -15.10 -4.10
N ALA A 97 -12.63 -13.99 -3.36
CA ALA A 97 -13.56 -12.91 -3.68
C ALA A 97 -13.19 -12.22 -5.02
N MET A 98 -11.90 -12.00 -5.28
CA MET A 98 -11.39 -11.47 -6.55
C MET A 98 -11.75 -12.34 -7.75
N ALA A 99 -11.76 -13.67 -7.61
CA ALA A 99 -12.07 -14.59 -8.70
C ALA A 99 -13.48 -14.39 -9.28
N THR A 100 -14.38 -13.76 -8.51
CA THR A 100 -15.77 -13.46 -8.92
C THR A 100 -16.01 -12.00 -9.28
N ALA A 101 -14.99 -11.14 -9.15
CA ALA A 101 -15.11 -9.72 -9.39
C ALA A 101 -14.83 -9.38 -10.87
N THR A 102 -15.66 -8.50 -11.44
CA THR A 102 -15.42 -7.95 -12.78
C THR A 102 -14.19 -7.04 -12.75
N PRO A 103 -13.18 -7.25 -13.62
CA PRO A 103 -12.02 -6.36 -13.70
C PRO A 103 -12.42 -4.90 -13.89
N CYS A 104 -11.76 -4.00 -13.18
CA CYS A 104 -11.98 -2.55 -13.29
C CYS A 104 -10.70 -1.76 -13.04
N ASP A 105 -10.72 -0.48 -13.38
CA ASP A 105 -9.62 0.42 -13.12
C ASP A 105 -9.48 0.71 -11.61
N PRO A 106 -8.23 0.88 -11.12
CA PRO A 106 -8.02 1.23 -9.73
C PRO A 106 -8.53 2.64 -9.41
N PRO A 107 -8.95 2.87 -8.15
CA PRO A 107 -9.29 4.22 -7.70
C PRO A 107 -8.07 5.14 -7.81
N ALA A 108 -8.33 6.44 -7.84
CA ALA A 108 -7.29 7.45 -7.70
C ALA A 108 -6.49 7.21 -6.42
N ASP A 109 -5.21 7.55 -6.45
CA ASP A 109 -4.38 7.50 -5.25
C ASP A 109 -4.88 8.53 -4.22
N PRO A 110 -5.32 8.13 -3.01
CA PRO A 110 -5.86 9.04 -2.02
C PRO A 110 -4.76 9.80 -1.26
N ARG A 111 -3.49 9.57 -1.57
CA ARG A 111 -2.39 10.29 -0.91
C ARG A 111 -2.18 11.65 -1.57
N PRO A 112 -1.68 12.63 -0.80
CA PRO A 112 -1.27 13.90 -1.38
C PRO A 112 -0.22 13.67 -2.47
N ALA A 113 -0.28 14.49 -3.51
CA ALA A 113 0.74 14.52 -4.55
C ALA A 113 2.13 14.62 -3.89
N PRO A 114 3.14 13.93 -4.42
CA PRO A 114 4.49 14.02 -3.88
C PRO A 114 4.89 15.50 -3.82
N LEU A 115 5.34 15.96 -2.65
CA LEU A 115 5.96 17.27 -2.54
C LEU A 115 7.10 17.35 -3.59
N PRO A 116 7.24 18.46 -4.32
CA PRO A 116 8.37 18.63 -5.22
C PRO A 116 9.64 18.37 -4.40
N LYS A 117 10.52 17.48 -4.91
CA LYS A 117 11.84 17.29 -4.29
C LYS A 117 12.45 18.69 -4.18
N LYS A 118 12.78 19.15 -2.97
CA LYS A 118 13.59 20.36 -2.82
C LYS A 118 14.78 20.18 -3.77
N PRO A 119 15.02 21.10 -4.73
CA PRO A 119 16.24 21.03 -5.52
C PRO A 119 17.40 20.94 -4.54
N GLY A 120 18.21 19.90 -4.73
CA GLY A 120 19.32 19.60 -3.84
C GLY A 120 20.12 20.87 -3.59
N LEU A 121 20.49 21.07 -2.33
CA LEU A 121 21.58 21.95 -1.98
C LEU A 121 22.81 21.44 -2.76
N ILE A 122 23.06 22.00 -3.93
CA ILE A 122 24.29 21.78 -4.67
C ILE A 122 25.34 22.41 -3.76
N MET A 123 26.08 21.58 -3.01
CA MET A 123 27.29 22.06 -2.37
C MET A 123 28.22 22.51 -3.51
N SER A 124 28.27 23.81 -3.74
CA SER A 124 29.33 24.44 -4.51
C SER A 124 30.63 24.18 -3.75
N ILE A 125 31.32 23.09 -4.08
CA ILE A 125 32.76 23.01 -3.87
C ILE A 125 33.35 23.88 -4.97
N LEU A 126 33.39 25.20 -4.72
CA LEU A 126 34.24 26.10 -5.46
C LEU A 126 35.67 25.73 -5.06
N GLY A 127 36.33 25.00 -5.94
CA GLY A 127 37.78 24.84 -5.93
C GLY A 127 38.40 26.22 -5.91
N ASN A 128 39.14 26.49 -4.83
CA ASN A 128 39.95 27.68 -4.71
C ASN A 128 41.26 27.40 -5.45
N GLU A 129 41.23 27.50 -6.77
CA GLU A 129 42.43 27.73 -7.57
C GLU A 129 42.58 29.25 -7.71
N ASN A 130 43.55 29.85 -7.00
CA ASN A 130 44.40 30.86 -7.60
C ASN A 130 45.58 31.30 -6.69
N TRP A 131 46.79 31.09 -7.24
CA TRP A 131 48.03 31.90 -7.20
C TRP A 131 48.87 31.89 -5.91
#